data_AF-A0AA38F8I4-F1
#
_entry.id   AF-A0AA38F8I4-F1
#
_cell.length_a   1.000
_cell.length_b   1.000
_cell.length_c   1.000
_cell.angle_alpha   90.00
_cell.angle_beta   90.00
_cell.angle_gamma   90.00
#
_symmetry.space_group_name_H-M   'P 1'
#
loop_
_entity.id
_entity.type
_entity.pdbx_description
1 polymer ?
#
loop_
_entity_poly.entity_id
_entity_poly.type
_entity_poly.pdbx_seq_one_letter_code
_entity_poly.pdbx_strand_id
1 'polypeptide(L)'
;MADLQRKISMIIIASLKLDVETFYHSDFEETTSYMRIHHHYSEGKFAAGEEALFPHTDPNCFTIVYQDNGGGFQFESKEGNWVDVKPNSLVINIADSLKAWSNGRYHNTKHRVVYKDWTNRISV
;
A
#
# COMPACT_ATOMS: atom_id res chain seq x y z
N MET A 1 14.63 0.95 -2.03
CA MET A 1 13.32 1.35 -1.45
C MET A 1 13.38 2.71 -0.76
N ALA A 2 14.37 3.00 0.10
CA ALA A 2 14.51 4.31 0.75
C ALA A 2 14.54 5.50 -0.23
N ASP A 3 15.34 5.42 -1.31
CA ASP A 3 15.36 6.48 -2.34
C ASP A 3 14.00 6.69 -3.03
N LEU A 4 13.25 5.60 -3.23
CA LEU A 4 11.93 5.66 -3.84
C LEU A 4 10.93 6.31 -2.87
N GLN A 5 10.95 5.92 -1.58
CA GLN A 5 10.17 6.56 -0.53
C GLN A 5 10.45 8.07 -0.50
N ARG A 6 11.72 8.49 -0.47
CA ARG A 6 12.09 9.91 -0.48
C ARG A 6 11.49 10.66 -1.67
N LYS A 7 11.65 10.11 -2.89
CA LYS A 7 11.09 10.72 -4.11
C LYS A 7 9.56 10.81 -4.05
N ILE A 8 8.89 9.78 -3.55
CA ILE A 8 7.43 9.77 -3.38
C ILE A 8 7.00 10.85 -2.39
N SER A 9 7.66 10.97 -1.23
CA SER A 9 7.37 12.03 -0.25
C SER A 9 7.48 13.42 -0.88
N MET A 10 8.56 13.69 -1.63
CA MET A 10 8.73 14.97 -2.32
C MET A 10 7.63 15.24 -3.35
N ILE A 11 7.21 14.23 -4.11
CA ILE A 11 6.10 14.34 -5.08
C ILE A 11 4.77 14.65 -4.36
N ILE A 12 4.51 13.98 -3.24
CA ILE A 12 3.31 14.21 -2.41
C ILE A 12 3.27 15.67 -1.94
N ILE A 13 4.36 16.16 -1.35
CA ILE A 13 4.47 17.54 -0.86
C ILE A 13 4.26 18.54 -2.01
N ALA A 14 4.97 18.34 -3.13
CA ALA A 14 4.86 19.20 -4.31
C ALA A 14 3.42 19.26 -4.85
N SER A 15 2.72 18.12 -4.90
CA SER A 15 1.34 18.06 -5.40
C SER A 15 0.35 18.86 -4.55
N LEU A 16 0.64 19.03 -3.26
CA LEU A 16 -0.15 19.84 -2.33
C LEU A 16 0.16 21.34 -2.43
N LYS A 17 1.07 21.72 -3.34
CA LYS A 17 1.58 23.09 -3.54
C LYS A 17 2.28 23.65 -2.31
N LEU A 18 2.98 22.78 -1.59
CA LEU A 18 3.80 23.14 -0.43
C LEU A 18 5.26 23.28 -0.86
N ASP A 19 6.03 24.00 -0.04
CA ASP A 19 7.49 24.08 -0.21
C ASP A 19 8.12 22.72 0.08
N VAL A 20 8.73 22.10 -0.93
CA VAL A 20 9.20 20.72 -0.82
C VAL A 20 10.32 20.60 0.21
N GLU A 21 11.26 21.55 0.21
CA GLU A 21 12.43 21.50 1.09
C GLU A 21 11.99 21.61 2.55
N THR A 22 11.23 22.65 2.87
CA THR A 22 10.77 22.92 4.25
C THR A 22 10.00 21.74 4.83
N PHE A 23 8.99 21.24 4.11
CA PHE A 23 8.12 20.20 4.63
C PHE A 23 8.75 18.80 4.58
N TYR A 24 9.68 18.54 3.66
CA TYR A 24 10.40 17.28 3.67
C TYR A 24 11.29 17.18 4.92
N HIS A 25 12.07 18.22 5.20
CA HIS A 25 12.94 18.26 6.38
C HIS A 25 12.17 18.24 7.70
N SER A 26 11.04 18.97 7.79
CA SER A 26 10.28 19.03 9.05
C SER A 26 9.49 17.74 9.34
N ASP A 27 8.89 17.13 8.31
CA ASP A 27 7.82 16.15 8.52
C ASP A 27 8.16 14.75 7.99
N PHE A 28 9.13 14.61 7.08
CA PHE A 28 9.41 13.34 6.38
C PHE A 28 10.85 12.82 6.53
N GLU A 29 11.84 13.67 6.79
CA GLU A 29 13.26 13.28 6.81
C GLU A 29 13.57 12.25 7.90
N GLU A 30 13.07 12.47 9.12
CA GLU A 30 13.30 11.61 10.28
C GLU A 30 12.21 10.53 10.46
N THR A 31 11.52 10.17 9.37
CA THR A 31 10.47 9.14 9.44
C THR A 31 11.05 7.73 9.61
N THR A 32 10.40 6.92 10.45
CA THR A 32 10.74 5.49 10.58
C THR A 32 10.05 4.68 9.49
N SER A 33 10.79 3.78 8.85
CA SER A 33 10.27 2.81 7.90
C SER A 33 10.62 1.39 8.33
N TYR A 34 9.72 0.45 8.06
CA TYR A 34 9.98 -0.98 8.23
C TYR A 34 9.51 -1.74 6.99
N MET A 35 10.14 -2.89 6.75
CA MET A 35 9.81 -3.78 5.64
C MET A 35 9.14 -5.04 6.20
N ARG A 36 8.11 -5.52 5.53
CA ARG A 36 7.46 -6.80 5.83
C ARG A 36 7.61 -7.70 4.62
N ILE A 37 7.86 -8.99 4.84
CA ILE A 37 7.79 -9.98 3.77
C ILE A 37 6.63 -10.91 4.13
N HIS A 38 5.64 -10.98 3.25
CA HIS A 38 4.47 -11.84 3.42
C HIS A 38 4.56 -13.00 2.43
N HIS A 39 4.43 -14.22 2.93
CA HIS A 39 4.28 -15.43 2.12
C HIS A 39 2.91 -16.05 2.41
N HIS A 40 1.98 -15.94 1.47
CA HIS A 40 0.68 -16.60 1.53
C HIS A 40 0.75 -17.90 0.74
N TYR A 41 0.79 -19.00 1.47
CA TYR A 41 0.83 -20.35 0.93
C TYR A 41 -0.59 -20.88 0.76
N SER A 42 -0.97 -21.24 -0.47
CA SER A 42 -2.32 -21.76 -0.77
C SER A 42 -2.34 -23.27 -0.90
N GLU A 43 -1.60 -23.83 -1.87
CA GLU A 43 -1.63 -25.26 -2.25
C GLU A 43 -3.04 -25.90 -2.27
N GLY A 44 -4.05 -25.15 -2.72
CA GLY A 44 -5.44 -25.63 -2.76
C GLY A 44 -6.10 -25.81 -1.38
N LYS A 45 -5.48 -25.31 -0.30
CA LYS A 45 -6.05 -25.35 1.06
C LYS A 45 -7.14 -24.31 1.29
N PHE A 46 -7.16 -23.27 0.46
CA PHE A 46 -8.08 -22.14 0.55
C PHE A 46 -8.79 -21.95 -0.77
N ALA A 47 -10.08 -21.59 -0.72
CA ALA A 47 -10.85 -21.32 -1.92
C ALA A 47 -10.43 -19.97 -2.54
N ALA A 48 -10.50 -19.85 -3.87
CA ALA A 48 -10.32 -18.56 -4.53
C ALA A 48 -11.28 -17.51 -3.97
N GLY A 49 -10.73 -16.37 -3.58
CA GLY A 49 -11.49 -15.27 -2.98
C GLY A 49 -11.57 -15.31 -1.46
N GLU A 50 -11.12 -16.38 -0.80
CA GLU A 50 -10.96 -16.41 0.64
C GLU A 50 -9.89 -15.42 1.11
N GLU A 51 -10.11 -14.75 2.24
CA GLU A 51 -9.26 -13.67 2.73
C GLU A 51 -7.98 -14.22 3.38
N ALA A 52 -6.84 -13.98 2.74
CA ALA A 52 -5.51 -14.27 3.28
C ALA A 52 -4.99 -13.16 4.20
N LEU A 53 -5.50 -11.94 4.00
CA LEU A 53 -5.32 -10.79 4.89
C LEU A 53 -6.60 -9.96 4.87
N PHE A 54 -7.24 -9.80 6.03
CA PHE A 54 -8.52 -9.13 6.17
C PHE A 54 -8.48 -7.65 5.70
N PRO A 55 -9.62 -7.08 5.27
CA PRO A 55 -9.77 -5.68 4.94
C PRO A 55 -9.25 -4.72 6.03
N HIS A 56 -8.29 -3.87 5.70
CA HIS A 56 -7.73 -2.88 6.63
C HIS A 56 -7.15 -1.66 5.91
N THR A 57 -6.79 -0.64 6.69
CA THR A 57 -5.91 0.47 6.27
C THR A 57 -4.59 0.36 7.03
N ASP A 58 -3.53 0.94 6.46
CA ASP A 58 -2.24 1.03 7.13
C ASP A 58 -2.20 2.29 8.03
N PRO A 59 -1.56 2.24 9.21
CA PRO A 59 -1.48 3.39 10.12
C PRO A 59 -0.39 4.41 9.72
N ASN A 60 0.52 4.05 8.81
CA ASN A 60 1.68 4.86 8.42
C ASN A 60 1.31 6.02 7.45
N CYS A 61 2.31 6.66 6.82
CA CYS A 61 2.06 7.70 5.81
C CYS A 61 1.68 7.09 4.45
N PHE A 62 2.48 6.13 3.99
CA PHE A 62 2.17 5.32 2.82
C PHE A 62 2.97 4.02 2.86
N THR A 63 2.47 3.01 2.15
CA THR A 63 3.15 1.72 1.98
C THR A 63 3.49 1.52 0.50
N ILE A 64 4.72 1.11 0.20
CA ILE A 64 5.12 0.65 -1.14
C ILE A 64 5.04 -0.87 -1.12
N VAL A 65 4.15 -1.45 -1.93
CA VAL A 65 3.97 -2.89 -2.02
C VAL A 65 4.46 -3.38 -3.37
N TYR A 66 5.30 -4.40 -3.36
CA TYR A 66 5.55 -5.26 -4.51
C TYR A 66 4.87 -6.61 -4.29
N GLN A 67 4.17 -7.11 -5.31
CA GLN A 67 3.66 -8.47 -5.33
C GLN A 67 4.16 -9.22 -6.56
N ASP A 68 4.42 -10.51 -6.40
CA ASP A 68 4.77 -11.40 -7.49
C ASP A 68 3.56 -11.74 -8.39
N ASN A 69 3.71 -12.76 -9.23
CA ASN A 69 2.67 -13.28 -10.11
C ASN A 69 1.50 -13.95 -9.37
N GLY A 70 1.58 -14.18 -8.06
CA GLY A 70 0.51 -14.79 -7.27
C GLY A 70 -0.75 -13.93 -7.19
N GLY A 71 -0.60 -12.60 -7.30
CA GLY A 71 -1.73 -11.66 -7.32
C GLY A 71 -2.54 -11.65 -6.02
N GLY A 72 -3.84 -11.33 -6.11
CA GLY A 72 -4.76 -11.39 -4.96
C GLY A 72 -4.77 -10.16 -4.06
N PHE A 73 -3.88 -9.18 -4.28
CA PHE A 73 -3.99 -7.88 -3.63
C PHE A 73 -5.16 -7.09 -4.23
N GLN A 74 -6.08 -6.62 -3.37
CA GLN A 74 -7.27 -5.88 -3.77
C GLN A 74 -7.44 -4.58 -2.98
N PHE A 75 -7.99 -3.54 -3.61
CA PHE A 75 -8.44 -2.32 -2.94
C PHE A 75 -9.96 -2.15 -3.04
N GLU A 76 -10.55 -1.48 -2.06
CA GLU A 76 -11.97 -1.12 -2.07
C GLU A 76 -12.16 0.18 -2.88
N SER A 77 -12.89 0.12 -3.98
CA SER A 77 -13.28 1.30 -4.77
C SER A 77 -14.25 2.19 -4.00
N LYS A 78 -14.49 3.41 -4.50
CA LYS A 78 -15.45 4.35 -3.90
C LYS A 78 -16.88 3.81 -3.88
N GLU A 79 -17.19 2.91 -4.80
CA GLU A 79 -18.46 2.23 -4.94
C GLU A 79 -18.59 1.01 -4.00
N GLY A 80 -17.57 0.72 -3.17
CA GLY A 80 -17.55 -0.42 -2.25
C GLY A 80 -17.19 -1.77 -2.92
N ASN A 81 -16.78 -1.74 -4.19
CA ASN A 81 -16.36 -2.95 -4.90
C ASN A 81 -14.87 -3.21 -4.68
N TRP A 82 -14.50 -4.49 -4.53
CA TRP A 82 -13.10 -4.91 -4.51
C TRP A 82 -12.52 -4.95 -5.92
N VAL A 83 -11.36 -4.32 -6.12
CA VAL A 83 -10.66 -4.25 -7.40
C VAL A 83 -9.30 -4.92 -7.28
N ASP A 84 -9.04 -5.91 -8.14
CA ASP A 84 -7.74 -6.58 -8.21
C ASP A 84 -6.65 -5.63 -8.73
N VAL A 85 -5.51 -5.65 -8.03
CA VAL A 85 -4.30 -4.99 -8.47
C VAL A 85 -3.50 -5.92 -9.36
N LYS A 86 -3.02 -5.40 -10.48
CA LYS A 86 -2.22 -6.15 -11.45
C LYS A 86 -0.99 -6.80 -10.77
N PRO A 87 -0.74 -8.10 -10.95
CA PRO A 87 0.49 -8.76 -10.49
C PRO A 87 1.76 -8.14 -11.10
N ASN A 88 2.93 -8.38 -10.48
CA ASN A 88 4.22 -7.78 -10.85
C ASN A 88 4.18 -6.25 -10.99
N SER A 89 3.53 -5.57 -10.06
CA SER A 89 3.49 -4.11 -10.01
C SER A 89 3.97 -3.60 -8.67
N LEU A 90 4.47 -2.35 -8.69
CA LEU A 90 4.69 -1.56 -7.48
C LEU A 90 3.46 -0.71 -7.24
N VAL A 91 2.93 -0.79 -6.04
CA VAL A 91 1.71 -0.07 -5.63
C VAL A 91 2.06 0.83 -4.46
N ILE A 92 1.58 2.07 -4.51
CA ILE A 92 1.73 3.03 -3.42
C ILE A 92 0.36 3.18 -2.76
N ASN A 93 0.22 2.62 -1.56
CA ASN A 93 -0.99 2.76 -0.77
C ASN A 93 -0.88 3.99 0.12
N ILE A 94 -1.82 4.91 -0.02
CA ILE A 94 -1.98 6.03 0.91
C ILE A 94 -2.55 5.49 2.22
N ALA A 95 -1.98 5.92 3.34
CA ALA A 95 -2.28 5.41 4.66
C ALA A 95 -2.80 6.51 5.60
N ASP A 96 -3.17 6.13 6.82
CA ASP A 96 -3.97 6.94 7.73
C ASP A 96 -3.27 8.24 8.15
N SER A 97 -1.97 8.18 8.43
CA SER A 97 -1.20 9.35 8.86
C SER A 97 -1.10 10.41 7.77
N LEU A 98 -0.94 10.01 6.49
CA LEU A 98 -0.85 10.98 5.40
C LEU A 98 -2.21 11.61 5.09
N LYS A 99 -3.30 10.86 5.23
CA LYS A 99 -4.65 11.43 5.17
C LYS A 99 -4.84 12.50 6.24
N ALA A 100 -4.44 12.23 7.48
CA ALA A 100 -4.54 13.20 8.58
C ALA A 100 -3.64 14.42 8.33
N TRP A 101 -2.35 14.19 8.02
CA TRP A 101 -1.36 15.26 7.77
C TRP A 101 -1.76 16.16 6.60
N SER A 102 -2.29 15.60 5.51
CA SER A 102 -2.77 16.36 4.35
C SER A 102 -4.17 16.99 4.54
N ASN A 103 -4.72 16.93 5.76
CA ASN A 103 -6.06 17.40 6.10
C ASN A 103 -7.14 16.82 5.15
N GLY A 104 -7.08 15.51 4.90
CA GLY A 104 -8.05 14.77 4.10
C GLY A 104 -7.91 14.94 2.58
N ARG A 105 -6.90 15.65 2.06
CA ARG A 105 -6.70 15.78 0.61
C ARG A 105 -6.31 14.45 -0.03
N TYR A 106 -5.45 13.69 0.64
CA TYR A 106 -5.17 12.31 0.30
C TYR A 106 -6.11 11.38 1.06
N HIS A 107 -6.68 10.40 0.35
CA HIS A 107 -7.60 9.43 0.93
C HIS A 107 -6.91 8.08 1.04
N ASN A 108 -6.89 7.53 2.25
CA ASN A 108 -6.58 6.14 2.48
C ASN A 108 -7.66 5.25 1.85
N THR A 109 -7.29 4.02 1.49
CA THR A 109 -8.22 3.05 0.90
C THR A 109 -8.05 1.72 1.60
N LYS A 110 -9.17 1.05 1.94
CA LYS A 110 -9.10 -0.29 2.49
C LYS A 110 -8.52 -1.23 1.44
N HIS A 111 -7.67 -2.12 1.89
CA HIS A 111 -7.09 -3.16 1.06
C HIS A 111 -7.10 -4.49 1.78
N ARG A 112 -7.03 -5.56 0.99
CA ARG A 112 -7.01 -6.94 1.47
C ARG A 112 -6.15 -7.81 0.56
N VAL A 113 -5.86 -9.02 1.02
CA VAL A 113 -5.29 -10.08 0.17
C VAL A 113 -6.27 -11.24 0.16
N VAL A 114 -6.57 -11.75 -1.03
CA VAL A 114 -7.34 -12.98 -1.20
C VAL A 114 -6.49 -14.09 -1.80
N TYR A 115 -6.76 -15.33 -1.42
CA TYR A 115 -6.15 -16.49 -2.04
C TYR A 115 -6.59 -16.63 -3.50
N LYS A 116 -5.66 -17.11 -4.33
CA LYS A 116 -5.93 -17.66 -5.66
C LYS A 116 -5.66 -19.16 -5.56
N ASP A 117 -6.60 -20.01 -6.00
CA ASP A 117 -6.72 -21.43 -5.63
C ASP A 117 -5.38 -22.16 -5.40
N TRP A 118 -4.52 -22.22 -6.43
CA TRP A 118 -3.31 -23.05 -6.41
C TRP A 118 -2.01 -22.24 -6.39
N THR A 119 -2.08 -20.93 -6.16
CA THR A 119 -0.92 -20.05 -6.34
C THR A 119 -0.42 -19.52 -5.01
N ASN A 120 0.86 -19.80 -4.72
CA ASN A 120 1.56 -19.15 -3.63
C ASN A 120 1.88 -17.70 -4.02
N ARG A 121 1.81 -16.81 -3.05
CA ARG A 121 2.04 -15.37 -3.24
C ARG A 121 3.10 -14.90 -2.27
N ILE A 122 4.13 -14.24 -2.80
CA ILE A 122 5.11 -13.49 -2.02
C ILE A 122 4.93 -12.00 -2.31
N SER A 123 4.93 -11.19 -1.24
CA SER A 123 4.97 -9.73 -1.36
C SER A 123 5.90 -9.11 -0.35
N VAL A 124 6.36 -7.90 -0.69
CA VAL A 124 7.18 -7.03 0.15
C VAL A 124 6.52 -5.68 0.29
#